data_AF-A0A6A5AQS3-F1
#
_entry.id   AF-A0A6A5AQS3-F1
#
_cell.length_a   1.000
_cell.length_b   1.000
_cell.length_c   1.000
_cell.angle_alpha   90.00
_cell.angle_beta   90.00
_cell.angle_gamma   90.00
#
_symmetry.space_group_name_H-M   'P 1'
#
loop_
_entity.id
_entity.type
_entity.pdbx_description
1 polymer ?
#
loop_
_entity_poly.entity_id
_entity_poly.type
_entity_poly.pdbx_seq_one_letter_code
_entity_poly.pdbx_strand_id
1 'polypeptide(L)'
;MTIVRILVYGIIAGCVALAESKCPTHYAPYKAVVTVSQCTSKDVAFCIVDGQCKQLPLAATDTFSFNGQNVRVGQPFDGLVAELPAAAVSADFTYASVDVGDLSANTKLKSLSFYRTNRANLTSAKLPPSLTTLILTSSVGLTQLPSNVDYSKLTTFAAGNELTRVDNLNVPNVQDLSFTANSRLTTITNLKVTSKLSTLYVAFCDIL
;
A
#
# COMPACT_ATOMS: atom_id res chain seq x y z
N MET A 1 0.86 40.83 -62.99
CA MET A 1 1.11 41.56 -61.73
C MET A 1 0.53 40.73 -60.60
N THR A 2 1.39 40.03 -59.86
CA THR A 2 1.00 38.95 -58.94
C THR A 2 0.69 39.51 -57.56
N ILE A 3 -0.53 39.29 -57.06
CA ILE A 3 -0.93 39.67 -55.70
C ILE A 3 -0.43 38.58 -54.74
N VAL A 4 0.53 38.93 -53.89
CA VAL A 4 0.99 38.07 -52.79
C VAL A 4 0.05 38.27 -51.60
N ARG A 5 -0.69 37.23 -51.21
CA ARG A 5 -1.47 37.20 -49.97
C ARG A 5 -0.60 36.69 -48.82
N ILE A 6 -0.30 37.55 -47.87
CA ILE A 6 0.38 37.18 -46.62
C ILE A 6 -0.67 36.62 -45.66
N LEU A 7 -0.60 35.32 -45.35
CA LEU A 7 -1.34 34.74 -44.23
C LEU A 7 -0.56 35.02 -42.94
N VAL A 8 -1.13 35.84 -42.07
CA VAL A 8 -0.65 36.01 -40.70
C VAL A 8 -1.25 34.88 -39.86
N TYR A 9 -0.43 33.88 -39.54
CA TYR A 9 -0.80 32.87 -38.54
C TYR A 9 -0.65 33.47 -37.15
N GLY A 10 -1.76 33.82 -36.52
CA GLY A 10 -1.81 34.17 -35.11
C GLY A 10 -1.46 32.94 -34.27
N ILE A 11 -0.35 32.99 -33.55
CA ILE A 11 0.00 31.98 -32.54
C ILE A 11 -0.95 32.22 -31.36
N ILE A 12 -1.99 31.39 -31.25
CA ILE A 12 -2.78 31.29 -30.03
C ILE A 12 -1.89 30.59 -29.01
N ALA A 13 -1.23 31.37 -28.15
CA ALA A 13 -0.59 30.85 -26.95
C ALA A 13 -1.69 30.30 -26.03
N GLY A 14 -2.01 29.02 -26.20
CA GLY A 14 -2.86 28.31 -25.26
C GLY A 14 -2.19 28.31 -23.90
N CYS A 15 -2.64 29.18 -22.99
CA CYS A 15 -2.44 28.98 -21.57
C CYS A 15 -3.15 27.68 -21.20
N VAL A 16 -2.41 26.58 -21.19
CA VAL A 16 -2.84 25.36 -20.53
C VAL A 16 -2.82 25.69 -19.05
N ALA A 17 -3.96 26.14 -18.53
CA ALA A 17 -4.17 26.16 -17.09
C ALA A 17 -3.96 24.72 -16.63
N LEU A 18 -2.83 24.46 -15.95
CA LEU A 18 -2.64 23.23 -15.21
C LEU A 18 -3.82 23.17 -14.25
N ALA A 19 -4.80 22.30 -14.52
CA ALA A 19 -5.88 22.07 -13.59
C ALA A 19 -5.23 21.62 -12.29
N GLU A 20 -5.27 22.46 -11.26
CA GLU A 20 -4.90 22.04 -9.91
C GLU A 20 -5.73 20.79 -9.62
N SER A 21 -5.06 19.64 -9.45
CA SER A 21 -5.73 18.43 -9.04
C SER A 21 -6.39 18.73 -7.70
N LYS A 22 -7.72 18.83 -7.68
CA LYS A 22 -8.45 19.06 -6.44
C LYS A 22 -8.11 17.93 -5.48
N CYS A 23 -7.77 18.30 -4.24
CA CYS A 23 -7.42 17.32 -3.22
C CYS A 23 -8.54 16.27 -3.07
N PRO A 24 -8.23 14.97 -3.13
CA PRO A 24 -9.24 13.94 -2.97
C PRO A 24 -9.97 14.08 -1.62
N THR A 25 -11.29 14.12 -1.64
CA THR A 25 -12.10 14.38 -0.43
C THR A 25 -11.90 13.35 0.67
N HIS A 26 -11.54 12.11 0.31
CA HIS A 26 -11.25 11.03 1.26
C HIS A 26 -9.91 11.22 2.00
N TYR A 27 -9.08 12.20 1.61
CA TYR A 27 -7.88 12.58 2.36
C TYR A 27 -8.20 13.41 3.61
N ALA A 28 -9.35 14.12 3.62
CA ALA A 28 -9.72 15.07 4.68
C ALA A 28 -9.58 14.56 6.13
N PRO A 29 -9.86 13.28 6.46
CA PRO A 29 -9.69 12.76 7.82
C PRO A 29 -8.22 12.59 8.25
N TYR A 30 -7.28 12.56 7.31
CA TYR A 30 -5.89 12.20 7.56
C TYR A 30 -5.01 13.42 7.77
N LYS A 31 -4.13 13.35 8.76
CA LYS A 31 -3.10 14.39 9.00
C LYS A 31 -1.89 14.24 8.09
N ALA A 32 -1.66 13.03 7.56
CA ALA A 32 -0.58 12.71 6.66
C ALA A 32 -1.07 11.70 5.61
N VAL A 33 -0.74 11.96 4.35
CA VAL A 33 -1.08 11.11 3.21
C VAL A 33 0.14 10.96 2.33
N VAL A 34 0.64 9.73 2.18
CA VAL A 34 1.64 9.38 1.18
C VAL A 34 0.96 9.34 -0.19
N THR A 35 1.45 10.14 -1.12
CA THR A 35 0.87 10.31 -2.46
C THR A 35 1.95 10.66 -3.49
N VAL A 36 1.65 10.47 -4.78
CA VAL A 36 2.50 10.86 -5.90
C VAL A 36 1.85 12.02 -6.66
N SER A 37 0.54 11.93 -6.91
CA SER A 37 -0.22 12.88 -7.72
C SER A 37 -0.32 14.29 -7.11
N GLN A 38 -0.20 14.41 -5.77
CA GLN A 38 -0.31 15.70 -5.08
C GLN A 38 1.06 16.33 -4.75
N CYS A 39 2.15 15.78 -5.30
CA CYS A 39 3.48 16.32 -5.03
C CYS A 39 3.73 17.60 -5.82
N THR A 40 4.14 18.64 -5.09
CA THR A 40 4.44 19.96 -5.67
C THR A 40 5.94 20.17 -5.89
N SER A 41 6.78 19.47 -5.13
CA SER A 41 8.23 19.45 -5.35
C SER A 41 8.57 18.73 -6.65
N LYS A 42 9.48 19.32 -7.44
CA LYS A 42 10.04 18.64 -8.62
C LYS A 42 10.96 17.50 -8.19
N ASP A 43 11.04 16.47 -9.02
CA ASP A 43 11.98 15.35 -8.91
C ASP A 43 11.86 14.51 -7.62
N VAL A 44 10.69 14.55 -6.95
CA VAL A 44 10.37 13.62 -5.85
C VAL A 44 9.56 12.45 -6.37
N ALA A 45 9.90 11.23 -5.93
CA ALA A 45 9.16 10.02 -6.33
C ALA A 45 7.77 9.93 -5.67
N PHE A 46 7.65 10.48 -4.46
CA PHE A 46 6.42 10.63 -3.70
C PHE A 46 6.63 11.74 -2.65
N CYS A 47 5.56 12.15 -1.99
CA CYS A 47 5.58 13.15 -0.93
C CYS A 47 4.54 12.78 0.12
N ILE A 48 4.54 13.54 1.22
CA ILE A 48 3.47 13.49 2.21
C ILE A 48 2.73 14.82 2.17
N VAL A 49 1.41 14.75 2.14
CA VAL A 49 0.53 15.90 2.24
C VAL A 49 -0.41 15.76 3.44
N ASP A 50 -1.02 16.84 3.90
CA ASP A 50 -2.14 16.75 4.84
C ASP A 50 -3.47 16.45 4.13
N GLY A 51 -4.57 16.36 4.89
CA GLY A 51 -5.91 16.13 4.35
C GLY A 51 -6.46 17.24 3.44
N GLN A 52 -5.72 18.33 3.26
CA GLN A 52 -6.01 19.41 2.32
C GLN A 52 -5.00 19.46 1.16
N CYS A 53 -4.17 18.43 1.02
CA CYS A 53 -3.12 18.30 0.02
C CYS A 53 -2.01 19.36 0.13
N LYS A 54 -1.85 19.96 1.31
CA LYS A 54 -0.68 20.79 1.58
C LYS A 54 0.51 19.88 1.88
N GLN A 55 1.56 20.00 1.09
CA GLN A 55 2.77 19.20 1.27
C GLN A 55 3.42 19.47 2.63
N LEU A 56 3.70 18.39 3.36
CA LEU A 56 4.36 18.40 4.65
C LEU A 56 5.88 18.25 4.48
N PRO A 57 6.69 18.88 5.35
CA PRO A 57 8.13 18.69 5.32
C PRO A 57 8.47 17.24 5.66
N LEU A 58 9.20 16.58 4.77
CA LEU A 58 9.83 15.30 5.06
C LEU A 58 11.14 15.55 5.79
N ALA A 59 11.30 14.97 6.98
CA ALA A 59 12.63 14.81 7.53
C ALA A 59 13.38 13.82 6.63
N ALA A 60 14.50 14.24 6.03
CA ALA A 60 15.37 13.37 5.23
C ALA A 60 15.93 12.26 6.12
N THR A 61 15.20 11.15 6.20
CA THR A 61 15.42 10.05 7.13
C THR A 61 15.09 8.75 6.42
N ASP A 62 15.71 7.64 6.83
CA ASP A 62 15.47 6.32 6.25
C ASP A 62 14.01 5.85 6.41
N THR A 63 13.24 6.50 7.28
CA THR A 63 11.83 6.19 7.54
C THR A 63 10.91 6.60 6.39
N PHE A 64 11.33 7.50 5.50
CA PHE A 64 10.61 7.83 4.28
C PHE A 64 11.56 7.82 3.10
N SER A 65 11.64 6.68 2.41
CA SER A 65 12.60 6.51 1.32
C SER A 65 12.04 5.72 0.16
N PHE A 66 12.59 5.99 -1.03
CA PHE A 66 12.38 5.19 -2.22
C PHE A 66 13.70 5.05 -2.97
N ASN A 67 14.19 3.82 -3.10
CA ASN A 67 15.48 3.54 -3.75
C ASN A 67 15.33 3.18 -5.24
N GLY A 68 14.19 3.50 -5.86
CA GLY A 68 13.85 3.11 -7.23
C GLY A 68 13.00 1.84 -7.35
N GLN A 69 12.93 1.00 -6.30
CA GLN A 69 12.11 -0.21 -6.30
C GLN A 69 11.38 -0.46 -4.98
N ASN A 70 12.02 -0.17 -3.85
CA ASN A 70 11.45 -0.38 -2.52
C ASN A 70 11.07 0.96 -1.91
N VAL A 71 9.83 1.07 -1.44
CA VAL A 71 9.34 2.19 -0.63
C VAL A 71 9.45 1.80 0.84
N ARG A 72 9.95 2.71 1.68
CA ARG A 72 9.91 2.54 3.14
C ARG A 72 9.13 3.69 3.75
N VAL A 73 8.22 3.33 4.64
CA VAL A 73 7.42 4.25 5.46
C VAL A 73 7.51 3.78 6.91
N GLY A 74 8.04 4.63 7.78
CA GLY A 74 8.29 4.31 9.18
C GLY A 74 7.82 5.39 10.13
N GLN A 75 8.16 5.25 11.41
CA GLN A 75 7.82 6.27 12.39
C GLN A 75 8.38 7.66 12.03
N PRO A 76 7.66 8.73 12.37
CA PRO A 76 6.41 8.77 13.15
C PRO A 76 5.13 8.73 12.29
N PHE A 77 5.16 8.10 11.11
CA PHE A 77 4.00 8.13 10.20
C PHE A 77 2.72 7.59 10.85
N ASP A 78 1.68 8.41 10.80
CA ASP A 78 0.30 8.05 11.14
C ASP A 78 -0.64 8.64 10.10
N GLY A 79 -1.09 7.81 9.15
CA GLY A 79 -1.83 8.33 8.02
C GLY A 79 -2.18 7.31 6.94
N LEU A 80 -2.57 7.86 5.80
CA LEU A 80 -3.00 7.11 4.62
C LEU A 80 -1.85 6.92 3.64
N VAL A 81 -1.68 5.72 3.12
CA VAL A 81 -0.88 5.46 1.92
C VAL A 81 -1.85 5.38 0.75
N ALA A 82 -2.01 6.50 0.05
CA ALA A 82 -2.96 6.60 -1.04
C ALA A 82 -2.35 6.17 -2.38
N GLU A 83 -1.08 6.50 -2.60
CA GLU A 83 -0.36 6.14 -3.82
C GLU A 83 1.09 5.79 -3.48
N LEU A 84 1.70 4.96 -4.32
CA LEU A 84 3.12 4.67 -4.29
C LEU A 84 3.73 4.96 -5.67
N PRO A 85 5.04 5.25 -5.77
CA PRO A 85 5.72 5.42 -7.05
C PRO A 85 5.41 4.26 -8.02
N ALA A 86 5.13 4.56 -9.29
CA ALA A 86 4.76 3.53 -10.27
C ALA A 86 5.86 2.46 -10.51
N ALA A 87 7.12 2.80 -10.22
CA ALA A 87 8.25 1.88 -10.29
C ALA A 87 8.40 0.98 -9.05
N ALA A 88 7.63 1.21 -7.98
CA ALA A 88 7.71 0.42 -6.76
C ALA A 88 7.34 -1.06 -7.02
N VAL A 89 8.23 -1.94 -6.59
CA VAL A 89 8.09 -3.40 -6.60
C VAL A 89 7.74 -3.91 -5.20
N SER A 90 8.18 -3.21 -4.16
CA SER A 90 7.82 -3.51 -2.77
C SER A 90 7.60 -2.25 -1.94
N ALA A 91 6.82 -2.37 -0.87
CA ALA A 91 6.74 -1.35 0.17
C ALA A 91 6.79 -1.99 1.57
N ASP A 92 7.63 -1.42 2.43
CA ASP A 92 7.82 -1.83 3.81
C ASP A 92 7.33 -0.74 4.76
N PHE A 93 6.39 -1.12 5.62
CA PHE A 93 5.83 -0.30 6.68
C PHE A 93 6.35 -0.80 8.02
N THR A 94 7.21 -0.03 8.67
CA THR A 94 7.88 -0.47 9.90
C THR A 94 7.66 0.51 11.05
N TYR A 95 7.09 0.06 12.17
CA TYR A 95 6.75 0.91 13.31
C TYR A 95 5.70 2.01 13.05
N ALA A 96 5.19 2.14 11.82
CA ALA A 96 4.21 3.14 11.42
C ALA A 96 2.76 2.78 11.79
N SER A 97 1.88 3.77 11.76
CA SER A 97 0.41 3.62 11.77
C SER A 97 -0.12 3.88 10.36
N VAL A 98 -0.56 2.84 9.66
CA VAL A 98 -0.85 2.93 8.22
C VAL A 98 -2.26 2.49 7.91
N ASP A 99 -2.97 3.36 7.19
CA ASP A 99 -4.19 3.03 6.47
C ASP A 99 -3.84 2.92 5.00
N VAL A 100 -4.33 1.90 4.31
CA VAL A 100 -3.99 1.64 2.90
C VAL A 100 -5.18 2.00 2.01
N GLY A 101 -4.93 2.85 1.02
CA GLY A 101 -5.91 3.27 0.03
C GLY A 101 -5.92 2.40 -1.24
N ASP A 102 -6.18 3.03 -2.37
CA ASP A 102 -6.27 2.36 -3.67
C ASP A 102 -4.89 2.27 -4.33
N LEU A 103 -4.26 1.09 -4.22
CA LEU A 103 -2.97 0.79 -4.84
C LEU A 103 -3.13 -0.01 -6.15
N SER A 104 -4.35 -0.08 -6.72
CA SER A 104 -4.63 -0.93 -7.88
C SER A 104 -3.84 -0.54 -9.14
N ALA A 105 -3.42 0.73 -9.23
CA ALA A 105 -2.61 1.26 -10.32
C ALA A 105 -1.13 0.83 -10.23
N ASN A 106 -0.64 0.33 -9.10
CA ASN A 106 0.75 -0.09 -8.91
C ASN A 106 1.02 -1.48 -9.50
N THR A 107 0.98 -1.60 -10.83
CA THR A 107 1.08 -2.87 -11.59
C THR A 107 2.41 -3.62 -11.43
N LYS A 108 3.44 -2.99 -10.88
CA LYS A 108 4.75 -3.60 -10.58
C LYS A 108 4.89 -4.05 -9.13
N LEU A 109 4.00 -3.61 -8.25
CA LEU A 109 4.08 -3.88 -6.82
C LEU A 109 3.72 -5.34 -6.55
N LYS A 110 4.69 -6.09 -6.04
CA LYS A 110 4.60 -7.52 -5.76
C LYS A 110 4.53 -7.82 -4.27
N SER A 111 5.10 -6.95 -3.44
CA SER A 111 5.22 -7.16 -1.99
C SER A 111 4.74 -5.96 -1.19
N LEU A 112 3.95 -6.24 -0.16
CA LEU A 112 3.61 -5.32 0.92
C LEU A 112 3.96 -5.97 2.25
N SER A 113 4.74 -5.26 3.06
CA SER A 113 5.16 -5.73 4.38
C SER A 113 4.79 -4.74 5.46
N PHE A 114 4.01 -5.19 6.44
CA PHE A 114 3.66 -4.45 7.65
C PHE A 114 4.31 -5.16 8.82
N TYR A 115 5.43 -4.61 9.30
CA TYR A 115 6.22 -5.20 10.36
C TYR A 115 6.25 -4.28 11.57
N ARG A 116 5.84 -4.81 12.74
CA ARG A 116 5.81 -4.06 14.00
C ARG A 116 5.04 -2.74 13.89
N THR A 117 3.97 -2.69 13.11
CA THR A 117 3.16 -1.48 12.92
C THR A 117 2.28 -1.22 14.13
N ASN A 118 2.08 0.06 14.46
CA ASN A 118 1.13 0.48 15.49
C ASN A 118 -0.32 0.41 14.99
N ARG A 119 -0.52 0.39 13.67
CA ARG A 119 -1.79 0.16 12.99
C ARG A 119 -1.51 -0.30 11.57
N ALA A 120 -2.25 -1.30 11.10
CA ALA A 120 -2.29 -1.71 9.70
C ALA A 120 -3.77 -1.88 9.29
N ASN A 121 -4.38 -0.80 8.81
CA ASN A 121 -5.77 -0.79 8.38
C ASN A 121 -5.85 -0.99 6.86
N LEU A 122 -6.33 -2.16 6.45
CA LEU A 122 -6.51 -2.50 5.04
C LEU A 122 -7.98 -2.45 4.61
N THR A 123 -8.94 -2.03 5.45
CA THR A 123 -10.38 -2.15 5.15
C THR A 123 -10.83 -1.44 3.86
N SER A 124 -10.17 -0.33 3.50
CA SER A 124 -10.44 0.41 2.25
C SER A 124 -9.43 0.10 1.14
N ALA A 125 -8.48 -0.81 1.39
CA ALA A 125 -7.41 -1.09 0.48
C ALA A 125 -7.92 -1.74 -0.81
N LYS A 126 -7.42 -1.25 -1.95
CA LYS A 126 -7.50 -1.99 -3.22
C LYS A 126 -6.10 -2.39 -3.62
N LEU A 127 -5.75 -3.64 -3.34
CA LEU A 127 -4.42 -4.16 -3.61
C LEU A 127 -4.23 -4.42 -5.11
N PRO A 128 -3.02 -4.22 -5.67
CA PRO A 128 -2.79 -4.41 -7.09
C PRO A 128 -2.87 -5.89 -7.47
N PRO A 129 -3.31 -6.19 -8.72
CA PRO A 129 -3.40 -7.57 -9.19
C PRO A 129 -2.05 -8.29 -9.28
N SER A 130 -0.94 -7.54 -9.29
CA SER A 130 0.43 -8.05 -9.26
C SER A 130 0.92 -8.47 -7.88
N LEU A 131 0.16 -8.19 -6.81
CA LEU A 131 0.58 -8.50 -5.45
C LEU A 131 0.59 -10.02 -5.23
N THR A 132 1.77 -10.55 -4.91
CA THR A 132 1.98 -11.98 -4.63
C THR A 132 2.46 -12.23 -3.20
N THR A 133 2.94 -11.20 -2.52
CA THR A 133 3.46 -11.27 -1.16
C THR A 133 2.78 -10.26 -0.27
N LEU A 134 2.18 -10.74 0.83
CA LEU A 134 1.62 -9.90 1.88
C LEU A 134 2.13 -10.39 3.23
N ILE A 135 2.81 -9.52 3.97
CA ILE A 135 3.31 -9.81 5.32
C ILE A 135 2.62 -8.85 6.28
N LEU A 136 1.88 -9.41 7.24
CA LEU A 136 1.21 -8.70 8.32
C LEU A 136 1.76 -9.28 9.63
N THR A 137 2.84 -8.76 10.18
CA THR A 137 3.48 -9.36 11.36
C THR A 137 3.73 -8.33 12.45
N SER A 138 3.34 -8.65 13.68
CA SER A 138 3.41 -7.77 14.84
C SER A 138 2.66 -6.44 14.62
N SER A 139 1.54 -6.48 13.89
CA SER A 139 0.66 -5.32 13.71
C SER A 139 -0.30 -5.20 14.90
N VAL A 140 -0.20 -4.12 15.66
CA VAL A 140 -1.04 -3.88 16.85
C VAL A 140 -2.52 -3.85 16.47
N GLY A 141 -3.34 -4.53 17.26
CA GLY A 141 -4.80 -4.55 17.10
C GLY A 141 -5.32 -5.42 15.94
N LEU A 142 -4.44 -6.08 15.18
CA LEU A 142 -4.86 -6.99 14.12
C LEU A 142 -5.29 -8.35 14.71
N THR A 143 -6.57 -8.43 15.07
CA THR A 143 -7.20 -9.62 15.69
C THR A 143 -7.95 -10.52 14.71
N GLN A 144 -8.15 -10.04 13.47
CA GLN A 144 -8.76 -10.77 12.37
C GLN A 144 -8.04 -10.41 11.07
N LEU A 145 -8.07 -11.32 10.09
CA LEU A 145 -7.57 -11.03 8.75
C LEU A 145 -8.49 -10.02 8.05
N PRO A 146 -7.95 -9.03 7.32
CA PRO A 146 -8.77 -8.12 6.51
C PRO A 146 -9.63 -8.88 5.50
N SER A 147 -10.95 -8.70 5.56
CA SER A 147 -11.92 -9.45 4.74
C SER A 147 -12.03 -8.96 3.29
N ASN A 148 -11.60 -7.72 3.02
CA ASN A 148 -11.62 -7.10 1.70
C ASN A 148 -10.38 -7.45 0.84
N VAL A 149 -9.43 -8.20 1.40
CA VAL A 149 -8.22 -8.62 0.69
C VAL A 149 -8.49 -9.92 -0.06
N ASP A 150 -8.25 -9.91 -1.37
CA ASP A 150 -8.21 -11.13 -2.19
C ASP A 150 -6.86 -11.84 -1.99
N TYR A 151 -6.84 -12.83 -1.11
CA TYR A 151 -5.64 -13.64 -0.84
C TYR A 151 -5.33 -14.65 -1.95
N SER A 152 -6.22 -14.83 -2.94
CA SER A 152 -6.14 -15.97 -3.85
C SER A 152 -4.92 -15.96 -4.77
N LYS A 153 -4.34 -14.77 -4.97
CA LYS A 153 -3.16 -14.53 -5.83
C LYS A 153 -1.84 -14.67 -5.09
N LEU A 154 -1.86 -14.72 -3.76
CA LEU A 154 -0.65 -14.72 -2.96
C LEU A 154 0.11 -16.03 -3.13
N THR A 155 1.43 -15.92 -3.34
CA THR A 155 2.39 -17.02 -3.26
C THR A 155 3.05 -17.08 -1.88
N THR A 156 3.09 -15.95 -1.17
CA THR A 156 3.63 -15.85 0.18
C THR A 156 2.69 -15.03 1.04
N PHE A 157 2.26 -15.59 2.17
CA PHE A 157 1.41 -14.90 3.12
C PHE A 157 1.85 -15.20 4.55
N ALA A 158 2.10 -14.16 5.33
CA ALA A 158 2.39 -14.29 6.76
C ALA A 158 1.51 -13.35 7.57
N ALA A 159 0.88 -13.89 8.62
CA ALA A 159 -0.01 -13.15 9.50
C ALA A 159 0.27 -13.53 10.97
N GLY A 160 1.39 -13.08 11.53
CA GLY A 160 1.77 -13.32 12.92
C GLY A 160 1.41 -12.14 13.82
N ASN A 161 0.22 -12.14 14.40
CA ASN A 161 -0.32 -11.00 15.15
C ASN A 161 -1.08 -11.48 16.40
N GLU A 162 -2.28 -10.95 16.57
CA GLU A 162 -3.13 -11.14 17.73
C GLU A 162 -4.42 -11.88 17.34
N LEU A 163 -4.35 -12.67 16.25
CA LEU A 163 -5.47 -13.38 15.67
C LEU A 163 -6.05 -14.38 16.67
N THR A 164 -7.37 -14.43 16.76
CA THR A 164 -8.07 -15.43 17.59
C THR A 164 -8.62 -16.59 16.76
N ARG A 165 -8.95 -16.33 15.49
CA ARG A 165 -9.47 -17.31 14.53
C ARG A 165 -9.07 -16.96 13.11
N VAL A 166 -8.96 -17.97 12.26
CA VAL A 166 -8.85 -17.83 10.81
C VAL A 166 -9.95 -18.68 10.16
N ASP A 167 -10.91 -18.03 9.51
CA ASP A 167 -12.05 -18.71 8.90
C ASP A 167 -12.12 -18.41 7.40
N ASN A 168 -12.38 -19.44 6.59
CA ASN A 168 -12.64 -19.34 5.15
C ASN A 168 -11.51 -18.68 4.34
N LEU A 169 -10.25 -18.81 4.78
CA LEU A 169 -9.12 -18.26 4.05
C LEU A 169 -8.88 -19.04 2.75
N ASN A 170 -8.92 -18.32 1.63
CA ASN A 170 -8.70 -18.89 0.29
C ASN A 170 -7.36 -18.44 -0.29
N VAL A 171 -6.37 -19.33 -0.28
CA VAL A 171 -4.97 -19.08 -0.70
C VAL A 171 -4.46 -20.22 -1.58
N PRO A 172 -5.11 -20.51 -2.73
CA PRO A 172 -4.80 -21.70 -3.53
C PRO A 172 -3.43 -21.64 -4.20
N ASN A 173 -2.82 -20.45 -4.33
CA ASN A 173 -1.52 -20.26 -4.95
C ASN A 173 -0.35 -20.13 -3.96
N VAL A 174 -0.63 -20.18 -2.65
CA VAL A 174 0.40 -19.96 -1.64
C VAL A 174 1.39 -21.14 -1.61
N GLN A 175 2.67 -20.80 -1.54
CA GLN A 175 3.77 -21.73 -1.32
C GLN A 175 4.22 -21.65 0.13
N ASP A 176 4.31 -20.44 0.68
CA ASP A 176 4.70 -20.18 2.06
C ASP A 176 3.57 -19.47 2.82
N LEU A 177 2.99 -20.18 3.79
CA LEU A 177 1.93 -19.69 4.65
C LEU A 177 2.38 -19.73 6.12
N SER A 178 2.31 -18.60 6.82
CA SER A 178 2.69 -18.52 8.23
C SER A 178 1.64 -17.80 9.07
N PHE A 179 1.26 -18.44 10.17
CA PHE A 179 0.50 -17.86 11.28
C PHE A 179 1.32 -17.87 12.57
N THR A 180 2.65 -17.91 12.45
CA THR A 180 3.53 -17.97 13.62
C THR A 180 3.32 -16.77 14.54
N ALA A 181 3.40 -17.00 15.85
CA ALA A 181 3.27 -15.97 16.87
C ALA A 181 1.87 -15.33 16.95
N ASN A 182 0.81 -16.14 16.82
CA ASN A 182 -0.54 -15.78 17.25
C ASN A 182 -0.92 -16.56 18.52
N SER A 183 -0.48 -16.09 19.69
CA SER A 183 -0.67 -16.80 20.96
C SER A 183 -2.13 -17.00 21.37
N ARG A 184 -3.08 -16.30 20.75
CA ARG A 184 -4.52 -16.41 21.00
C ARG A 184 -5.27 -17.15 19.89
N LEU A 185 -4.58 -17.65 18.86
CA LEU A 185 -5.21 -18.33 17.74
C LEU A 185 -5.59 -19.73 18.16
N THR A 186 -6.90 -19.98 18.33
CA THR A 186 -7.43 -21.27 18.77
C THR A 186 -8.00 -22.11 17.64
N THR A 187 -8.29 -21.50 16.49
CA THR A 187 -9.03 -22.20 15.43
C THR A 187 -8.65 -21.71 14.03
N ILE A 188 -8.43 -22.64 13.12
CA ILE A 188 -8.32 -22.42 11.67
C ILE A 188 -9.37 -23.31 10.98
N THR A 189 -10.39 -22.73 10.36
CA THR A 189 -11.43 -23.48 9.64
C THR A 189 -11.49 -23.09 8.16
N ASN A 190 -11.87 -24.06 7.32
CA ASN A 190 -12.10 -23.86 5.88
C ASN A 190 -10.91 -23.22 5.14
N LEU A 191 -9.68 -23.56 5.53
CA LEU A 191 -8.46 -23.14 4.84
C LEU A 191 -8.37 -23.83 3.48
N LYS A 192 -8.47 -23.06 2.39
CA LYS A 192 -8.33 -23.56 1.02
C LYS A 192 -6.92 -23.31 0.50
N VAL A 193 -6.15 -24.39 0.45
CA VAL A 193 -4.79 -24.46 -0.13
C VAL A 193 -4.77 -25.51 -1.25
N THR A 194 -3.71 -25.55 -2.05
CA THR A 194 -3.49 -26.58 -3.07
C THR A 194 -2.16 -27.29 -2.86
N SER A 195 -1.81 -28.22 -3.74
CA SER A 195 -0.51 -28.90 -3.76
C SER A 195 0.69 -27.97 -3.99
N LYS A 196 0.46 -26.67 -4.27
CA LYS A 196 1.52 -25.65 -4.33
C LYS A 196 2.07 -25.29 -2.96
N LEU A 197 1.31 -25.52 -1.88
CA LEU A 197 1.74 -25.25 -0.52
C LEU A 197 2.97 -26.11 -0.19
N SER A 198 4.09 -25.44 0.00
CA SER A 198 5.36 -26.08 0.38
C SER A 198 5.55 -26.00 1.88
N THR A 199 5.17 -24.87 2.49
CA THR A 199 5.44 -24.58 3.89
C THR A 199 4.23 -23.99 4.59
N LEU A 200 3.86 -24.61 5.71
CA LEU A 200 2.84 -24.11 6.65
C LEU A 200 3.45 -24.00 8.05
N TYR A 201 3.60 -22.78 8.54
CA TYR A 201 4.10 -22.52 9.90
C TYR A 201 2.99 -22.05 10.83
N VAL A 202 2.73 -22.81 11.88
CA VAL A 202 1.70 -22.51 12.90
C VAL A 202 2.28 -22.69 14.30
N ALA A 203 3.43 -22.05 14.56
CA ALA A 203 4.11 -22.10 15.84
C ALA A 203 3.64 -20.99 16.79
N PHE A 204 3.66 -21.28 18.10
CA PHE A 204 3.22 -20.35 19.15
C PHE A 204 1.75 -19.92 18.99
N CYS A 205 0.91 -20.87 18.59
CA CYS A 205 -0.55 -20.76 18.56
C CYS A 205 -1.15 -21.72 19.60
N ASP A 206 -2.37 -21.45 20.06
CA ASP A 206 -3.09 -22.25 21.06
C ASP A 206 -4.17 -23.11 20.39
N ILE A 207 -3.78 -23.87 19.36
CA ILE A 207 -4.69 -24.71 18.58
C ILE A 207 -4.78 -26.07 19.26
N LEU A 208 -5.92 -26.35 19.89
CA LEU A 208 -6.28 -27.64 20.50
C LEU A 208 -6.94 -28.59 19.48
#